data_AF-A0A536VLQ7-F1
#
_entry.id   AF-A0A536VLQ7-F1
#
_cell.length_a   1.000
_cell.length_b   1.000
_cell.length_c   1.000
_cell.angle_alpha   90.00
_cell.angle_beta   90.00
_cell.angle_gamma   90.00
#
_symmetry.space_group_name_H-M   'P 1'
#
loop_
_entity.id
_entity.type
_entity.pdbx_description
1 polymer ?
#
loop_
_entity_poly.entity_id
_entity_poly.type
_entity_poly.pdbx_seq_one_letter_code
_entity_poly.pdbx_strand_id
1 'polypeptide(L)' 'MRAVTFSRLGGPEVLQVSELPEPQPGPGEVRIRVAAATVNP' A
#
# COMPACT_ATOMS: atom_id res chain seq x y z
N MET A 1 4.80 -8.01 3.16
CA MET A 1 4.79 -7.23 1.91
C MET A 1 5.04 -5.79 2.27
N ARG A 2 5.92 -5.11 1.54
CA ARG A 2 6.18 -3.69 1.76
C ARG A 2 5.05 -2.84 1.20
N ALA A 3 4.59 -1.89 2.01
CA ALA A 3 3.59 -0.91 1.63
C ALA A 3 3.96 0.48 2.17
N VAL A 4 3.42 1.53 1.56
CA VAL A 4 3.44 2.88 2.11
C VAL A 4 2.14 3.10 2.89
N THR A 5 2.23 3.45 4.16
CA THR A 5 1.11 3.61 5.09
C THR A 5 1.18 4.94 5.85
N PHE A 6 0.06 5.38 6.42
CA PHE A 6 0.00 6.50 7.36
C PHE A 6 -0.99 6.17 8.50
N SER A 7 -0.69 6.61 9.72
CA SER A 7 -1.53 6.42 10.91
C SER A 7 -2.19 7.71 11.42
N ARG A 8 -1.86 8.85 10.79
CA ARG A 8 -2.41 10.17 11.07
C ARG A 8 -2.52 10.95 9.77
N LEU A 9 -3.45 11.92 9.74
CA LEU A 9 -3.59 12.83 8.61
C LEU A 9 -2.43 13.84 8.59
N GLY A 10 -2.00 14.22 7.39
CA GLY A 10 -0.91 15.17 7.15
C GLY A 10 -0.42 15.13 5.71
N GLY A 11 0.66 15.85 5.41
CA GLY A 11 1.32 15.80 4.11
C GLY A 11 2.23 14.57 3.97
N PRO A 12 3.07 14.50 2.93
CA PRO A 12 3.95 13.35 2.68
C PRO A 12 4.84 12.94 3.86
N GLU A 13 5.11 13.84 4.80
CA GLU A 13 5.89 13.60 6.02
C GLU A 13 5.27 12.58 6.98
N VAL A 14 3.98 12.25 6.83
CA VAL A 14 3.32 11.21 7.64
C VAL A 14 3.39 9.82 7.02
N LEU A 15 3.89 9.71 5.78
CA LEU A 15 4.02 8.44 5.08
C LEU A 15 5.20 7.62 5.62
N GLN A 16 4.99 6.32 5.79
CA GLN A 16 5.98 5.38 6.29
C GLN A 16 5.99 4.11 5.46
N VAL A 17 7.17 3.55 5.24
CA VAL A 17 7.32 2.21 4.66
C VAL A 17 7.14 1.19 5.77
N SER A 18 6.14 0.32 5.63
CA SER A 18 5.81 -0.72 6.61
C SER A 18 5.78 -2.10 5.97
N GLU A 19 5.94 -3.13 6.81
CA GLU A 19 5.70 -4.52 6.45
C GLU A 19 4.31 -4.93 6.89
N LEU A 20 3.51 -5.44 5.95
CA LEU A 20 2.16 -5.93 6.18
C LEU A 20 2.04 -7.41 5.79
N PRO A 21 1.09 -8.17 6.35
CA PRO A 21 0.76 -9.50 5.85
C PRO A 21 0.44 -9.46 4.34
N GLU A 22 0.73 -10.56 3.63
CA GLU A 22 0.30 -10.66 2.24
C GLU A 22 -1.23 -10.76 2.15
N PRO A 23 -1.89 -9.94 1.31
CA PRO A 23 -3.33 -10.03 1.11
C PRO A 23 -3.68 -11.33 0.37
N GLN A 24 -4.81 -11.93 0.75
CA GLN A 24 -5.41 -13.05 0.03
C GLN A 24 -6.70 -12.58 -0.66
N PRO A 25 -6.86 -12.81 -1.98
CA PRO A 25 -8.05 -12.39 -2.69
C PRO A 25 -9.25 -13.26 -2.32
N GLY A 26 -10.43 -12.64 -2.18
CA GLY A 26 -11.72 -13.31 -2.04
C GLY A 26 -12.34 -13.70 -3.39
N PRO A 27 -13.56 -14.27 -3.39
CA PRO A 27 -14.29 -14.59 -4.61
C PRO A 27 -14.50 -13.36 -5.51
N GLY A 28 -14.04 -13.45 -6.76
CA GLY A 28 -14.14 -12.36 -7.74
C GLY A 28 -13.00 -11.33 -7.69
N GLU A 29 -12.04 -11.47 -6.77
CA GLU A 29 -10.88 -10.58 -6.66
C GLU A 29 -9.64 -11.19 -7.32
N VAL A 30 -8.70 -10.32 -7.71
CA VAL A 30 -7.38 -10.72 -8.23
C VAL A 30 -6.30 -10.01 -7.43
N ARG A 31 -5.28 -10.78 -7.00
CA ARG A 31 -4.08 -10.24 -6.36
C ARG A 31 -3.03 -9.92 -7.42
N ILE A 32 -2.56 -8.67 -7.42
CA ILE A 32 -1.52 -8.19 -8.35
C ILE A 32 -0.22 -7.97 -7.58
N ARG A 33 0.90 -8.49 -8.12
CA ARG A 33 2.23 -8.09 -7.66
C ARG A 33 2.60 -6.77 -8.31
N VAL A 34 2.50 -5.67 -7.55
CA VAL A 34 2.81 -4.32 -8.04
C VAL A 34 4.29 -4.21 -8.40
N ALA A 35 4.58 -3.90 -9.67
CA ALA A 35 5.93 -3.63 -10.16
C ALA A 35 6.30 -2.15 -10.07
N ALA A 36 5.32 -1.26 -10.26
CA ALA A 36 5.46 0.18 -10.16
C ALA A 36 4.11 0.84 -9.82
N ALA A 37 4.16 2.00 -9.17
CA ALA A 37 3.03 2.87 -8.90
C ALA A 37 3.46 4.35 -9.04
N THR A 38 2.56 5.22 -9.46
CA THR A 38 2.81 6.68 -9.59
C THR A 38 2.34 7.44 -8.35
N VAL A 39 2.87 8.65 -8.15
CA VAL A 39 2.39 9.60 -7.14
C VAL A 39 1.63 10.71 -7.87
N ASN A 40 0.43 11.02 -7.38
CA ASN A 40 -0.40 12.11 -7.90
C ASN A 40 -0.52 13.21 -6.83
N PRO A 41 -0.49 14.50 -7.22
CA PRO A 41 -0.65 15.63 -6.30
C PRO A 41 -2.08 15.82 -5.80
#